data_AF-A0AAU1DEW8-F1
#
_entry.id   AF-A0AAU1DEW8-F1
#
_cell.length_a   1.000
_cell.length_b   1.000
_cell.length_c   1.000
_cell.angle_alpha   90.00
_cell.angle_beta   90.00
_cell.angle_gamma   90.00
#
_symmetry.space_group_name_H-M   'P 1'
#
loop_
_entity.id
_entity.type
_entity.pdbx_description
1 polymer ?
#
loop_
_entity_poly.entity_id
_entity_poly.type
_entity_poly.pdbx_seq_one_letter_code
_entity_poly.pdbx_strand_id
1 'polypeptide(L)'
;MNPYEGLATVKLADDSTVRVWAEVSLDENPDDTAGPIDTPRWTARLTAPGGEALLLRGCVTLILDSGARWPAEVISSHPSSGPHSPNWTEVKGAGPAVSRTK
;
A
#
# COMPACT_ATOMS: atom_id res chain seq x y z
N MET A 1 6.13 12.99 8.99
CA MET A 1 5.49 11.67 9.15
C MET A 1 4.46 11.57 8.04
N ASN A 2 4.66 10.67 7.08
CA ASN A 2 3.73 10.49 5.99
C ASN A 2 2.43 9.93 6.59
N PRO A 3 1.27 10.59 6.44
CA PRO A 3 0.04 10.21 7.15
C PRO A 3 -0.49 8.81 6.76
N TYR A 4 0.15 8.15 5.79
CA TYR A 4 -0.24 6.85 5.25
C TYR A 4 0.76 5.73 5.54
N GLU A 5 1.79 5.98 6.35
CA GLU A 5 2.65 4.91 6.90
C GLU A 5 2.03 4.38 8.19
N GLY A 6 1.70 3.09 8.24
CA GLY A 6 1.10 2.51 9.44
C GLY A 6 0.55 1.11 9.29
N LEU A 7 -0.17 0.66 10.32
CA LEU A 7 -0.90 -0.60 10.28
C LEU A 7 -2.05 -0.51 9.27
N ALA A 8 -2.21 -1.59 8.52
CA ALA A 8 -3.26 -1.75 7.54
C ALA A 8 -3.76 -3.19 7.52
N THR A 9 -4.91 -3.40 6.90
CA THR A 9 -5.49 -4.71 6.63
C THR A 9 -5.58 -4.91 5.14
N VAL A 10 -5.02 -6.00 4.63
CA VAL A 10 -5.20 -6.44 3.24
C VAL A 10 -6.37 -7.39 3.22
N LYS A 11 -7.40 -7.08 2.42
CA LYS A 11 -8.47 -8.00 2.08
C LYS A 11 -8.16 -8.68 0.75
N LEU A 12 -8.18 -10.01 0.75
CA LEU A 12 -7.93 -10.85 -0.42
C LEU A 12 -9.22 -11.15 -1.17
N ALA A 13 -9.08 -11.75 -2.36
CA ALA A 13 -10.21 -12.11 -3.23
C ALA A 13 -11.12 -13.20 -2.63
N ASP A 14 -10.61 -14.01 -1.69
CA ASP A 14 -11.37 -15.02 -0.95
C ASP A 14 -12.04 -14.46 0.32
N ASP A 15 -12.14 -13.13 0.44
CA ASP A 15 -12.64 -12.40 1.60
C ASP A 15 -11.80 -12.52 2.89
N SER A 16 -10.70 -13.27 2.87
CA SER A 16 -9.78 -13.33 4.01
C SER A 16 -9.03 -12.01 4.20
N THR A 17 -8.62 -11.75 5.44
CA THR A 17 -7.94 -10.50 5.82
C THR A 17 -6.62 -10.78 6.53
N VAL A 18 -5.58 -10.02 6.16
CA VAL A 18 -4.26 -10.11 6.76
C VAL A 18 -3.84 -8.73 7.28
N ARG A 19 -3.38 -8.66 8.54
CA ARG A 19 -2.79 -7.45 9.12
C ARG A 19 -1.37 -7.27 8.59
N VAL A 20 -1.03 -6.07 8.15
CA VAL A 20 0.28 -5.71 7.60
C VAL A 20 0.71 -4.34 8.11
N TRP A 21 2.00 -4.05 7.99
CA TRP A 21 2.49 -2.67 8.00
C TRP A 21 2.61 -2.20 6.55
N ALA A 22 2.01 -1.06 6.25
CA ALA A 22 1.99 -0.46 4.93
C ALA A 22 2.80 0.84 4.92
N GLU A 23 3.78 0.91 4.02
CA GLU A 23 4.48 2.15 3.66
C GLU A 23 3.93 2.63 2.32
N VAL A 24 3.29 3.79 2.31
CA VAL A 24 2.47 4.24 1.18
C VAL A 24 3.06 5.51 0.55
N SER A 25 3.23 5.49 -0.77
CA SER A 25 3.80 6.56 -1.58
C SER A 25 2.88 6.93 -2.73
N LEU A 26 2.82 8.21 -3.07
CA LEU A 26 2.16 8.71 -4.27
C LEU A 26 3.09 8.50 -5.48
N ASP A 27 2.61 7.87 -6.55
CA ASP A 27 3.43 7.65 -7.77
C ASP A 27 3.62 8.95 -8.59
N GLU A 28 2.78 9.97 -8.34
CA GLU A 28 2.86 11.26 -9.02
C GLU A 28 3.81 12.22 -8.28
N ASN A 29 4.74 12.81 -9.04
CA ASN A 29 5.60 13.88 -8.53
C ASN A 29 4.71 15.07 -8.09
N PRO A 30 4.88 15.60 -6.87
CA PRO A 30 4.05 16.70 -6.37
C PRO A 30 4.23 18.03 -7.13
N ASP A 31 5.23 18.12 -8.02
CA ASP A 31 5.68 19.37 -8.65
C ASP A 31 4.89 19.80 -9.90
N ASP A 32 4.14 18.91 -10.56
CA ASP A 32 3.70 19.20 -11.94
C ASP A 32 2.37 19.98 -12.06
N THR A 33 1.48 19.96 -11.06
CA THR A 33 0.26 20.80 -11.08
C THR A 33 -0.39 20.90 -9.68
N ALA A 34 -0.72 22.11 -9.22
CA ALA A 34 -1.50 22.31 -8.00
C ALA A 34 -3.01 22.07 -8.26
N GLY A 35 -3.66 21.23 -7.44
CA GLY A 35 -5.09 20.93 -7.54
C GLY A 35 -5.50 19.66 -6.78
N PRO A 36 -6.80 19.42 -6.58
CA PRO A 36 -7.30 18.15 -6.06
C PRO A 36 -7.02 17.03 -7.07
N ILE A 37 -6.55 15.88 -6.58
CA ILE A 37 -6.50 14.65 -7.38
C ILE A 37 -7.55 13.71 -6.82
N ASP A 38 -8.59 13.48 -7.63
CA ASP A 38 -9.71 12.61 -7.26
C ASP A 38 -9.31 11.13 -7.25
N THR A 39 -8.46 10.70 -8.18
CA THR A 39 -7.99 9.30 -8.30
C THR A 39 -6.48 9.21 -8.49
N PRO A 40 -5.70 9.57 -7.48
CA PRO A 40 -4.25 9.49 -7.53
C PRO A 40 -3.78 8.04 -7.68
N ARG A 41 -2.63 7.83 -8.35
CA ARG A 41 -1.95 6.53 -8.36
C ARG A 41 -1.05 6.39 -7.14
N TRP A 42 -1.29 5.34 -6.37
CA TRP A 42 -0.58 5.06 -5.13
C TRP A 42 0.21 3.75 -5.27
N THR A 43 1.35 3.70 -4.60
CA THR A 43 2.18 2.52 -4.44
C THR A 43 2.35 2.26 -2.96
N ALA A 44 2.24 1.01 -2.52
CA ALA A 44 2.48 0.66 -1.13
C ALA A 44 3.30 -0.59 -1.00
N ARG A 45 4.26 -0.54 -0.07
CA ARG A 45 5.04 -1.69 0.37
C ARG A 45 4.41 -2.23 1.64
N LEU A 46 4.01 -3.50 1.57
CA LEU A 46 3.32 -4.22 2.62
C LEU A 46 4.29 -5.20 3.24
N THR A 47 4.41 -5.19 4.56
CA THR A 47 5.26 -6.12 5.33
C THR A 47 4.40 -6.84 6.36
N ALA A 48 4.60 -8.15 6.52
CA ALA A 48 3.89 -8.89 7.56
C ALA A 48 4.40 -8.47 8.94
N PRO A 49 3.53 -8.39 9.96
CA PRO A 49 3.97 -8.28 11.33
C PRO A 49 4.86 -9.49 11.67
N GLY A 50 6.11 -9.23 12.10
CA GLY A 50 7.10 -10.28 12.36
C GLY A 50 8.06 -10.57 11.19
N GLY A 51 7.91 -9.89 10.05
CA GLY A 51 8.86 -9.99 8.93
C GLY A 51 8.70 -11.25 8.06
N GLU A 52 7.62 -12.00 8.25
CA GLU A 52 7.28 -13.17 7.42
C GLU A 52 6.98 -12.77 5.96
N ALA A 53 7.11 -13.71 5.04
CA ALA A 53 6.84 -13.45 3.63
C ALA A 53 5.33 -13.35 3.36
N LEU A 54 4.89 -12.19 2.86
CA LEU A 54 3.55 -11.99 2.32
C LEU A 54 3.48 -12.55 0.89
N LEU A 55 2.86 -13.72 0.72
CA LEU A 55 2.63 -14.33 -0.60
C LEU A 55 1.30 -13.85 -1.18
N LEU A 56 1.14 -12.55 -1.34
CA LEU A 56 -0.04 -11.96 -1.97
C LEU A 56 0.06 -12.07 -3.50
N ARG A 57 -1.08 -12.23 -4.17
CA ARG A 57 -1.18 -12.22 -5.63
C ARG A 57 -2.51 -11.63 -6.09
N GLY A 58 -2.51 -11.02 -7.27
CA GLY A 58 -3.70 -10.49 -7.92
C GLY A 58 -4.25 -9.23 -7.26
N CYS A 59 -5.56 -9.03 -7.39
CA CYS A 59 -6.25 -7.89 -6.82
C CYS A 59 -6.46 -8.05 -5.31
N VAL A 60 -6.15 -7.00 -4.57
CA VAL A 60 -6.35 -6.90 -3.13
C VAL A 60 -7.03 -5.57 -2.80
N THR A 61 -7.61 -5.47 -1.61
CA THR A 61 -8.04 -4.17 -1.07
C THR A 61 -7.20 -3.85 0.16
N LEU A 62 -6.41 -2.78 0.09
CA LEU A 62 -5.73 -2.25 1.26
C LEU A 62 -6.71 -1.38 2.06
N ILE A 63 -6.85 -1.67 3.34
CA ILE A 63 -7.70 -0.93 4.27
C ILE A 63 -6.78 -0.31 5.31
N LEU A 64 -6.63 1.02 5.26
CA LEU A 64 -5.83 1.76 6.23
C LEU A 64 -6.58 1.90 7.55
N ASP A 65 -5.87 2.13 8.66
CA ASP A 65 -6.49 2.35 9.97
C ASP A 65 -7.45 3.56 10.01
N SER A 66 -7.29 4.52 9.10
CA SER A 66 -8.25 5.62 8.89
C SER A 66 -9.62 5.14 8.35
N GLY A 67 -9.74 3.87 7.98
CA GLY A 67 -10.91 3.28 7.32
C GLY A 67 -10.93 3.47 5.80
N ALA A 68 -9.94 4.19 5.25
CA ALA A 68 -9.81 4.34 3.80
C ALA A 68 -9.57 2.99 3.13
N ARG A 69 -10.37 2.68 2.12
CA ARG A 69 -10.28 1.46 1.33
C ARG A 69 -9.70 1.78 -0.03
N TRP A 70 -8.70 1.00 -0.40
CA TRP A 70 -7.94 1.20 -1.61
C TRP A 70 -7.86 -0.12 -2.39
N PRO A 71 -8.55 -0.24 -3.53
CA PRO A 71 -8.37 -1.37 -4.44
C PRO A 71 -7.00 -1.26 -5.13
N ALA A 72 -6.19 -2.30 -4.99
CA ALA A 72 -4.83 -2.36 -5.50
C ALA A 72 -4.56 -3.71 -6.16
N GLU A 73 -3.56 -3.75 -7.04
CA GLU A 73 -3.03 -4.96 -7.64
C GLU A 73 -1.62 -5.20 -7.12
N VAL A 74 -1.31 -6.46 -6.79
CA VAL A 74 0.03 -6.88 -6.43
C VAL A 74 0.93 -6.82 -7.66
N ILE A 75 1.94 -5.96 -7.62
CA ILE A 75 2.87 -5.76 -8.74
C ILE A 75 4.11 -6.62 -8.58
N SER A 76 4.65 -6.67 -7.35
CA SER A 76 5.83 -7.48 -7.06
C SER A 76 5.83 -7.94 -5.62
N SER A 77 6.37 -9.13 -5.39
CA SER A 77 6.67 -9.62 -4.03
C SER A 77 8.16 -9.88 -3.96
N HIS A 78 8.82 -9.32 -2.96
CA HIS A 78 10.23 -9.50 -2.68
C HIS A 78 10.40 -10.38 -1.45
N PRO A 79 10.41 -11.72 -1.63
CA PRO A 79 10.83 -12.62 -0.58
C PRO A 79 12.35 -12.52 -0.42
N SER A 80 12.80 -11.88 0.64
CA SER A 80 14.20 -11.87 1.04
C SER A 80 14.55 -13.20 1.71
N SER A 81 15.67 -13.81 1.30
CA SER A 81 16.25 -14.98 1.98
C SER A 81 17.31 -14.61 3.01
N GLY A 82 17.57 -13.32 3.25
CA GLY A 82 18.65 -12.83 4.11
C GLY A 82 18.15 -12.15 5.40
N PRO A 83 18.94 -12.19 6.50
CA PRO A 83 18.56 -11.62 7.80
C PRO A 83 18.48 -10.08 7.84
N HIS A 84 18.87 -9.39 6.76
CA HIS A 84 19.01 -7.93 6.72
C HIS A 84 18.04 -7.24 5.75
N SER A 85 17.17 -7.97 5.06
CA SER A 85 16.17 -7.35 4.19
C SER A 85 14.78 -7.88 4.54
N PRO A 86 13.83 -7.00 4.88
CA PRO A 86 12.47 -7.43 5.22
C PRO A 86 11.77 -7.99 3.98
N ASN A 87 10.93 -9.00 4.17
CA ASN A 87 10.02 -9.45 3.14
C ASN A 87 8.93 -8.40 2.92
N TRP A 88 8.71 -8.00 1.67
CA TRP A 88 7.64 -7.06 1.35
C TRP A 88 6.94 -7.40 0.05
N THR A 89 5.70 -6.95 -0.06
CA THR A 89 4.90 -6.97 -1.28
C THR A 89 4.56 -5.55 -1.69
N GLU A 90 4.83 -5.19 -2.93
CA GLU A 90 4.40 -3.93 -3.51
C GLU A 90 3.07 -4.09 -4.23
N VAL A 91 2.14 -3.19 -3.89
CA VAL A 91 0.84 -3.07 -4.51
C VAL A 91 0.67 -1.68 -5.11
N LYS A 92 -0.05 -1.60 -6.24
CA LYS A 92 -0.39 -0.33 -6.89
C LYS A 92 -1.87 -0.22 -7.16
N GLY A 93 -2.42 0.98 -7.09
CA GLY A 93 -3.82 1.21 -7.46
C GLY A 93 -4.30 2.63 -7.25
N ALA A 94 -5.61 2.81 -7.37
CA ALA A 94 -6.28 4.09 -7.16
C ALA A 94 -6.49 4.33 -5.66
N GLY A 95 -5.61 5.13 -5.06
CA GLY A 95 -5.69 5.48 -3.65
C GLY A 95 -6.80 6.50 -3.36
N PRO A 96 -7.03 6.82 -2.07
CA PRO A 96 -8.01 7.84 -1.70
C PRO A 96 -7.62 9.21 -2.25
N ALA A 97 -8.64 10.03 -2.53
CA ALA A 97 -8.44 11.41 -2.99
C ALA A 97 -7.55 12.19 -2.02
N VAL A 98 -6.62 12.97 -2.58
CA VAL A 98 -5.74 13.85 -1.79
C VAL A 98 -5.94 15.29 -2.20
N SER A 99 -6.01 16.15 -1.20
CA SER A 99 -5.90 17.59 -1.38
C SER A 99 -4.43 17.98 -1.27
N ARG A 100 -3.86 18.53 -2.34
CA ARG A 100 -2.52 19.14 -2.31
C ARG A 100 -2.65 20.55 -1.68
N THR A 101 -2.14 20.75 -0.48
CA THR A 101 -1.93 22.09 0.08
C THR A 101 -0.58 22.63 -0.40
N LYS A 102 -0.59 23.84 -0.96
CA LYS A 102 0.57 24.57 -1.48
C LYS A 102 1.54 24.98 -0.37
#